data_AF-A0A956VMR8-F1
#
_entry.id   AF-A0A956VMR8-F1
#
_cell.length_a   1.000
_cell.length_b   1.000
_cell.length_c   1.000
_cell.angle_alpha   90.00
_cell.angle_beta   90.00
_cell.angle_gamma   90.00
#
_symmetry.space_group_name_H-M   'P 1'
#
loop_
_entity.id
_entity.type
_entity.pdbx_description
1 polymer ?
#
loop_
_entity_poly.entity_id
_entity_poly.type
_entity_poly.pdbx_seq_one_letter_code
_entity_poly.pdbx_strand_id
1 'polypeptide(L)'
;MSKNDRFRHAVRGVWENSHAVYTEWSDEQRAALQPAVDALLAWLADAASEGDLIARYWEVGDPPGQILKPHLPADLDAADALTVQEACFWRRINELEAEAPGA
;
A
#
# COMPACT_ATOMS: atom_id res chain seq x y z
N MET A 1 5.86 9.66 -23.92
CA MET A 1 5.24 8.94 -22.79
C MET A 1 4.24 7.93 -23.33
N SER A 2 4.44 6.65 -23.04
CA SER A 2 3.61 5.54 -23.53
C SER A 2 2.26 5.45 -22.80
N LYS A 3 1.31 4.64 -23.30
CA LYS A 3 0.04 4.38 -22.59
C LYS A 3 0.28 3.71 -21.24
N ASN A 4 1.27 2.82 -21.14
CA ASN A 4 1.64 2.16 -19.89
C ASN A 4 2.20 3.15 -18.87
N ASP A 5 2.99 4.13 -19.30
CA ASP A 5 3.54 5.14 -18.39
C ASP A 5 2.42 6.04 -17.84
N ARG A 6 1.46 6.44 -18.68
CA ARG A 6 0.28 7.21 -18.25
C ARG A 6 -0.57 6.43 -17.24
N PHE A 7 -0.77 5.15 -17.51
CA PHE A 7 -1.53 4.28 -16.62
C PHE A 7 -0.82 4.15 -15.26
N ARG A 8 0.49 3.86 -15.25
CA ARG A 8 1.28 3.77 -14.02
C ARG A 8 1.24 5.07 -13.22
N HIS A 9 1.36 6.21 -13.89
CA HIS A 9 1.27 7.51 -13.23
C HIS A 9 -0.11 7.75 -12.60
N ALA A 10 -1.20 7.41 -13.30
CA ALA A 10 -2.55 7.53 -12.77
C ALA A 10 -2.78 6.63 -11.55
N VAL A 11 -2.32 5.37 -11.61
CA VAL A 11 -2.40 4.44 -10.49
C VAL A 11 -1.56 4.92 -9.30
N ARG A 12 -0.37 5.47 -9.55
CA ARG A 12 0.48 6.07 -8.52
C ARG A 12 -0.26 7.17 -7.75
N GLY A 13 -1.03 8.01 -8.45
CA GLY A 13 -1.87 9.03 -7.83
C GLY A 13 -3.01 8.47 -6.96
N VAL A 14 -3.56 7.28 -7.29
CA VAL A 14 -4.55 6.60 -6.43
C VAL A 14 -3.91 6.20 -5.10
N TRP A 15 -2.71 5.60 -5.14
CA TRP A 15 -2.00 5.18 -3.93
C TRP A 15 -1.60 6.34 -3.03
N GLU A 16 -1.10 7.43 -3.62
CA GLU A 16 -0.80 8.66 -2.91
C GLU A 16 -2.05 9.23 -2.22
N ASN A 17 -3.19 9.27 -2.94
CA ASN A 17 -4.45 9.75 -2.39
C ASN A 17 -4.93 8.86 -1.22
N SER A 18 -4.85 7.54 -1.36
CA SER A 18 -5.26 6.61 -0.30
C SER A 18 -4.36 6.70 0.93
N HIS A 19 -3.07 7.01 0.74
CA HIS A 19 -2.20 7.36 1.85
C HIS A 19 -2.65 8.64 2.57
N ALA A 20 -3.02 9.68 1.83
CA ALA A 20 -3.55 10.92 2.41
C ALA A 20 -4.85 10.68 3.18
N VAL A 21 -5.78 9.89 2.63
CA VAL A 21 -7.01 9.50 3.34
C VAL A 21 -6.70 8.73 4.62
N TYR A 22 -5.78 7.78 4.57
CA TYR A 22 -5.34 7.03 5.75
C TYR A 22 -4.72 7.93 6.84
N THR A 23 -3.97 8.98 6.45
CA THR A 23 -3.39 9.93 7.42
C THR A 23 -4.41 10.92 7.99
N GLU A 24 -5.60 11.02 7.40
CA GLU A 24 -6.73 11.78 7.96
C GLU A 24 -7.58 10.97 8.94
N TRP A 25 -7.44 9.65 8.97
CA TRP A 25 -8.13 8.80 9.95
C TRP A 25 -7.72 9.13 11.39
N SER A 26 -8.60 8.84 12.35
CA SER A 26 -8.30 9.06 13.76
C SER A 26 -7.13 8.17 14.23
N ASP A 27 -6.44 8.61 15.28
CA ASP A 27 -5.36 7.82 15.89
C ASP A 27 -5.86 6.45 16.38
N GLU A 28 -7.09 6.39 16.88
CA GLU A 28 -7.72 5.14 17.32
C GLU A 28 -7.94 4.17 16.14
N GLN A 29 -8.47 4.65 15.01
CA GLN A 29 -8.62 3.84 13.79
C GLN A 29 -7.28 3.32 13.28
N ARG A 30 -6.26 4.19 13.23
CA ARG A 30 -4.92 3.79 12.79
C ARG A 30 -4.28 2.79 13.75
N ALA A 31 -4.44 2.98 15.06
CA ALA A 31 -3.93 2.05 16.06
C ALA A 31 -4.59 0.66 15.95
N ALA A 32 -5.90 0.61 15.71
CA ALA A 32 -6.63 -0.63 15.50
C ALA A 32 -6.14 -1.40 14.26
N LEU A 33 -5.67 -0.69 13.24
CA LEU A 33 -5.19 -1.25 11.98
C LEU A 33 -3.69 -1.50 11.93
N GLN A 34 -2.94 -1.05 12.94
CA GLN A 34 -1.49 -1.16 12.98
C GLN A 34 -0.99 -2.61 12.76
N PRO A 35 -1.60 -3.67 13.32
CA PRO A 35 -1.16 -5.04 13.05
C PRO A 35 -1.27 -5.43 11.57
N ALA A 36 -2.31 -4.95 10.88
CA ALA A 36 -2.53 -5.21 9.47
C ALA A 36 -1.52 -4.44 8.61
N VAL A 37 -1.26 -3.18 8.95
CA VAL A 37 -0.23 -2.33 8.32
C VAL A 37 1.16 -2.95 8.48
N ASP A 38 1.53 -3.38 9.69
CA ASP A 38 2.83 -3.99 9.97
C ASP A 38 3.03 -5.28 9.17
N ALA A 39 2.01 -6.15 9.14
CA ALA A 39 2.05 -7.39 8.37
C ALA A 39 2.25 -7.14 6.87
N LEU A 40 1.52 -6.16 6.31
CA LEU A 40 1.63 -5.85 4.90
C LEU A 40 2.95 -5.17 4.56
N LEU A 41 3.45 -4.23 5.37
CA LEU A 41 4.76 -3.61 5.17
C LEU A 41 5.89 -4.63 5.29
N ALA A 42 5.81 -5.58 6.22
CA ALA A 42 6.77 -6.66 6.32
C ALA A 42 6.78 -7.54 5.06
N TRP A 43 5.61 -7.85 4.50
CA TRP A 43 5.52 -8.57 3.23
C TRP A 43 6.09 -7.76 2.05
N LEU A 44 5.92 -6.43 2.06
CA LEU A 44 6.42 -5.53 1.02
C LEU A 44 7.90 -5.20 1.13
N ALA A 45 8.53 -5.44 2.28
CA ALA A 45 9.94 -5.14 2.52
C ALA A 45 10.88 -5.84 1.50
N ASP A 46 10.49 -7.01 1.01
CA ASP A 46 11.23 -7.78 0.01
C ASP A 46 11.20 -7.18 -1.40
N ALA A 47 10.36 -6.16 -1.66
CA ALA A 47 10.36 -5.44 -2.93
C ALA A 47 11.48 -4.40 -2.93
N ALA A 48 12.36 -4.48 -3.93
CA ALA A 48 13.55 -3.62 -4.06
C ALA A 48 13.34 -2.43 -5.01
N SER A 49 12.17 -2.34 -5.65
CA SER A 49 11.84 -1.27 -6.57
C SER A 49 10.32 -1.05 -6.67
N GLU A 50 9.91 0.12 -7.16
CA GLU A 50 8.50 0.38 -7.51
C GLU A 50 7.96 -0.66 -8.50
N GLY A 51 8.79 -1.10 -9.46
CA GLY A 51 8.41 -2.15 -10.41
C GLY A 51 8.07 -3.48 -9.73
N ASP A 52 8.84 -3.87 -8.70
CA ASP A 52 8.60 -5.08 -7.93
C ASP A 52 7.32 -4.98 -7.08
N LEU A 53 7.08 -3.80 -6.48
CA LEU A 53 5.84 -3.53 -5.75
C LEU A 53 4.61 -3.66 -6.66
N ILE A 54 4.65 -3.04 -7.84
CA ILE A 54 3.56 -3.13 -8.83
C ILE A 54 3.32 -4.58 -9.24
N ALA A 55 4.40 -5.35 -9.49
CA ALA A 55 4.28 -6.75 -9.88
C ALA A 55 3.60 -7.60 -8.79
N ARG A 56 3.96 -7.39 -7.52
CA ARG A 56 3.33 -8.07 -6.37
C ARG A 56 1.84 -7.77 -6.23
N TYR A 57 1.43 -6.52 -6.44
CA TYR A 57 0.01 -6.14 -6.38
C TYR A 57 -0.82 -6.65 -7.57
N TRP A 58 -0.18 -7.04 -8.67
CA TRP A 58 -0.81 -7.65 -9.83
C TRP A 58 -0.78 -9.18 -9.86
N GLU A 59 -0.21 -9.80 -8.83
CA GLU A 59 -0.22 -11.25 -8.70
C GLU A 59 -1.67 -11.77 -8.57
N VAL A 60 -1.95 -12.86 -9.28
CA VAL A 60 -3.30 -13.45 -9.30
C VAL A 60 -3.60 -14.04 -7.92
N GLY A 61 -4.75 -13.69 -7.36
CA GLY A 61 -5.24 -14.22 -6.09
C GLY A 61 -5.32 -13.22 -4.94
N ASP A 62 -5.05 -11.93 -5.21
CA ASP A 62 -5.07 -10.86 -4.19
C ASP A 62 -4.16 -11.15 -2.98
N PRO A 63 -2.84 -11.37 -3.17
CA PRO A 63 -1.93 -11.55 -2.04
C PRO A 63 -1.98 -10.41 -0.99
N PRO A 64 -2.05 -9.11 -1.37
CA PRO A 64 -2.18 -8.03 -0.38
C PRO A 64 -3.41 -8.21 0.52
N GLY A 65 -4.57 -8.54 -0.05
CA GLY A 65 -5.78 -8.83 0.71
C GLY A 65 -5.66 -10.06 1.60
N GLN A 66 -4.95 -11.12 1.15
CA GLN A 66 -4.69 -12.31 1.96
C GLN A 66 -3.78 -12.02 3.16
N ILE A 67 -2.79 -11.14 3.02
CA ILE A 67 -1.91 -10.72 4.11
C ILE A 67 -2.68 -9.86 5.12
N LEU A 68 -3.55 -8.96 4.67
CA LEU A 68 -4.29 -8.05 5.56
C LEU A 68 -5.42 -8.74 6.32
N LYS A 69 -6.22 -9.57 5.64
CA LYS A 69 -7.49 -10.10 6.16
C LYS A 69 -7.41 -10.76 7.54
N PRO A 70 -6.36 -11.50 7.92
CA PRO A 70 -6.23 -12.07 9.27
C PRO A 70 -6.12 -11.02 10.40
N HIS A 71 -5.75 -9.80 10.06
CA HIS A 71 -5.45 -8.72 11.00
C HIS A 71 -6.48 -7.58 10.98
N LEU A 72 -7.41 -7.58 10.02
CA LEU A 72 -8.42 -6.54 9.91
C LEU A 72 -9.48 -6.69 11.02
N PRO A 73 -9.93 -5.58 11.63
CA PRO A 73 -11.15 -5.55 12.44
C PRO A 73 -12.34 -6.11 11.67
N ALA A 74 -13.22 -6.86 12.35
CA ALA A 74 -14.34 -7.54 11.70
C ALA A 74 -15.42 -6.60 11.14
N ASP A 75 -15.43 -5.34 11.59
CA ASP A 75 -16.35 -4.28 11.20
C ASP A 75 -15.82 -3.39 10.08
N LEU A 76 -14.57 -3.60 9.63
CA LEU A 76 -13.99 -2.85 8.52
C LEU A 76 -14.59 -3.29 7.18
N ASP A 77 -14.92 -2.34 6.32
CA ASP A 77 -15.43 -2.64 4.99
C ASP A 77 -14.30 -2.87 3.97
N ALA A 78 -14.69 -3.26 2.75
CA ALA A 78 -13.73 -3.54 1.68
C ALA A 78 -13.02 -2.27 1.16
N ALA A 79 -13.63 -1.09 1.28
CA ALA A 79 -13.04 0.18 0.84
C ALA A 79 -11.98 0.66 1.84
N ASP A 80 -12.23 0.48 3.13
CA ASP A 80 -11.25 0.74 4.18
C ASP A 80 -10.06 -0.22 4.05
N ALA A 81 -10.34 -1.52 3.81
CA ALA A 81 -9.29 -2.50 3.56
C ALA A 81 -8.43 -2.12 2.35
N LEU A 82 -9.07 -1.65 1.25
CA LEU A 82 -8.37 -1.17 0.06
C LEU A 82 -7.48 0.04 0.37
N THR A 83 -8.02 1.01 1.11
CA THR A 83 -7.30 2.21 1.54
C THR A 83 -6.03 1.86 2.32
N VAL A 84 -6.11 0.88 3.23
CA VAL A 84 -4.95 0.38 3.99
C VAL A 84 -3.89 -0.24 3.07
N GLN A 85 -4.28 -1.06 2.09
CA GLN A 85 -3.28 -1.67 1.19
C GLN A 85 -2.57 -0.62 0.35
N GLU A 86 -3.33 0.33 -0.19
CA GLU A 86 -2.80 1.40 -1.04
C GLU A 86 -1.91 2.37 -0.24
N ALA A 87 -2.27 2.65 1.01
CA ALA A 87 -1.43 3.44 1.92
C ALA A 87 -0.10 2.73 2.25
N CYS A 88 -0.11 1.40 2.43
CA CYS A 88 1.12 0.62 2.66
C CYS A 88 2.00 0.59 1.41
N PHE A 89 1.39 0.47 0.23
CA PHE A 89 2.11 0.55 -1.04
C PHE A 89 2.87 1.88 -1.17
N TRP A 90 2.17 3.00 -0.94
CA TRP A 90 2.78 4.33 -1.05
C TRP A 90 3.88 4.56 -0.01
N ARG A 91 3.69 4.10 1.22
CA ARG A 91 4.73 4.14 2.26
C ARG A 91 5.99 3.43 1.80
N ARG A 92 5.85 2.23 1.21
CA ARG A 92 7.02 1.48 0.73
C ARG A 92 7.70 2.14 -0.47
N ILE A 93 6.95 2.82 -1.36
CA ILE A 93 7.56 3.68 -2.39
C ILE A 93 8.46 4.74 -1.74
N ASN A 94 7.94 5.48 -0.75
CA ASN A 94 8.69 6.57 -0.13
C ASN A 94 9.96 6.06 0.57
N GLU A 95 9.92 4.88 1.18
CA GLU A 95 11.10 4.23 1.75
C GLU A 95 12.14 3.89 0.68
N LEU A 96 11.72 3.27 -0.43
CA LEU A 96 12.60 2.94 -1.55
C LEU A 96 13.24 4.20 -2.17
N GLU A 97 12.48 5.29 -2.28
CA GLU A 97 12.99 6.57 -2.78
C GLU A 97 13.99 7.22 -1.81
N ALA A 98 13.78 7.09 -0.49
CA ALA A 98 14.71 7.55 0.52
C ALA A 98 15.99 6.72 0.60
N GLU A 99 15.91 5.41 0.30
CA GLU A 99 17.05 4.49 0.25
C GLU A 99 17.90 4.67 -1.03
N ALA A 100 17.34 5.28 -2.08
CA ALA A 100 18.05 5.51 -3.33
C ALA A 100 19.18 6.56 -3.14
N PRO A 101 20.43 6.24 -3.51
CA PRO A 101 21.55 7.17 -3.34
C PRO A 101 21.37 8.38 -4.26
N GLY A 102 21.01 9.53 -3.69
CA GLY A 102 20.94 10.81 -4.40
C GLY A 102 19.68 11.68 -4.17
N ALA A 103 18.81 11.33 -3.21
CA ALA A 103 17.75 12.23 -2.74
C ALA A 103 18.30 13.42 -1.92
#